data_AF-A0A1V5YX33-F1
#
_entry.id   AF-A0A1V5YX33-F1
#
_cell.length_a   1.000
_cell.length_b   1.000
_cell.length_c   1.000
_cell.angle_alpha   90.00
_cell.angle_beta   90.00
_cell.angle_gamma   90.00
#
_symmetry.space_group_name_H-M   'P 1'
#
loop_
_entity.id
_entity.type
_entity.pdbx_description
1 polymer ?
#
loop_
_entity_poly.entity_id
_entity_poly.type
_entity_poly.pdbx_seq_one_letter_code
_entity_poly.pdbx_strand_id
1 'polypeptide(L)'
;MKPHEIIEIAPGYPPAEIRWYLGKTAPSRKGIFFAILLFLVGIAGLFFSTLIDLAYSHEVPWRTAAIYLAPVYVPREQIAYPLSARPLDARLWTDDRGLDMLAGIATVPGSETAPRREMLFALDLASETLQIPLLSGRLPEPGQAEVLAGDLASPEPFTINGITFTVTGRLHPAASGFICSYLLPDRSAFAELFDNADPEVFQGVFIPENGLMIPEPPSGKVRHPVASETDADELPGKETDAVIAVPAVIGGVLRTHDYAARCSFLSMLLCALGGSLFFIKLFRRFHLQERRLFAPVFGAMEQHRRFFMLMHLLLYGAFFLSMYSAISNPLMGYELKRYTMDIFSDGSLEYIGSAYDKGNILQATWATFYNNYIEQTLVMTFALSLILPLGVLKNIASFFIVGGAMSPLWVGTAAVLILHCLTMVVELEAYIIACFFVLLWSALLLRGIRKRQVSAAIRKGSWLLFNAALLTAVILAAAALYEAVTLIHLFS
;
A
#
# COMPACT_ATOMS: atom_id res chain seq x y z
N MET A 1 -41.32 66.60 -19.15
CA MET A 1 -41.23 65.13 -19.02
C MET A 1 -40.10 64.65 -19.90
N LYS A 2 -39.05 64.06 -19.32
CA LYS A 2 -37.94 63.45 -20.06
C LYS A 2 -38.24 61.95 -20.28
N PRO A 3 -37.87 61.36 -21.42
CA PRO A 3 -38.13 59.95 -21.69
C PRO A 3 -37.20 59.07 -20.82
N HIS A 4 -37.77 58.05 -20.21
CA HIS A 4 -37.03 57.02 -19.48
C HIS A 4 -36.32 56.10 -20.49
N GLU A 5 -34.98 56.08 -20.43
CA GLU A 5 -34.17 55.02 -21.04
C GLU A 5 -34.49 53.68 -20.36
N ILE A 6 -35.04 52.76 -21.14
CA ILE A 6 -35.20 51.36 -20.75
C ILE A 6 -33.85 50.70 -21.03
N ILE A 7 -33.07 50.50 -19.97
CA ILE A 7 -31.86 49.67 -20.02
C ILE A 7 -32.32 48.21 -20.08
N GLU A 8 -32.21 47.57 -21.24
CA GLU A 8 -32.37 46.13 -21.41
C GLU A 8 -31.29 45.39 -20.61
N ILE A 9 -31.69 44.84 -19.46
CA ILE A 9 -30.83 43.96 -18.66
C ILE A 9 -30.89 42.57 -19.29
N ALA A 10 -29.75 42.12 -19.84
CA ALA A 10 -29.61 40.79 -20.41
C ALA A 10 -30.09 39.69 -19.42
N PRO A 11 -30.97 38.76 -19.83
CA PRO A 11 -31.46 37.70 -18.97
C PRO A 11 -30.35 36.66 -18.75
N GLY A 12 -29.73 36.64 -17.57
CA GLY A 12 -28.78 35.58 -17.24
C GLY A 12 -27.92 35.72 -15.98
N TYR A 13 -27.82 36.91 -15.39
CA TYR A 13 -27.13 37.10 -14.11
C TYR A 13 -28.07 37.78 -13.10
N PRO A 14 -28.25 37.23 -11.89
CA PRO A 14 -28.98 37.94 -10.86
C PRO A 14 -28.27 39.28 -10.55
N PRO A 15 -29.04 40.35 -10.27
CA PRO A 15 -28.48 41.68 -10.04
C PRO A 15 -27.47 41.67 -8.89
N ALA A 16 -26.36 42.38 -9.09
CA ALA A 16 -25.19 42.48 -8.22
C ALA A 16 -25.45 43.09 -6.83
N GLU A 17 -26.71 43.29 -6.43
CA GLU A 17 -27.11 44.03 -5.23
C GLU A 17 -27.42 43.17 -4.00
N ILE A 18 -27.35 41.83 -4.08
CA ILE A 18 -27.23 41.01 -2.87
C ILE A 18 -25.75 40.89 -2.49
N ARG A 19 -25.16 42.08 -2.28
CA ARG A 19 -23.95 42.33 -1.49
C ARG A 19 -24.28 42.09 -0.01
N TRP A 20 -24.78 40.89 0.33
CA TRP A 20 -24.79 40.43 1.71
C TRP A 20 -23.34 40.11 2.09
N TYR A 21 -22.67 41.18 2.49
CA TYR A 21 -21.42 41.31 3.21
C TYR A 21 -21.41 40.39 4.45
N LEU A 22 -21.26 39.08 4.26
CA LEU A 22 -20.41 38.34 5.19
C LEU A 22 -19.01 38.86 4.90
N GLY A 23 -18.43 39.62 5.84
CA GLY A 23 -17.07 40.14 5.74
C GLY A 23 -16.12 39.02 5.30
N LYS A 24 -15.85 38.95 3.99
CA LYS A 24 -14.92 38.00 3.38
C LYS A 24 -13.53 38.51 3.69
N THR A 25 -13.16 38.45 4.97
CA THR A 25 -11.78 38.63 5.37
C THR A 25 -10.99 37.57 4.62
N ALA A 26 -9.97 38.03 3.87
CA ALA A 26 -9.03 37.13 3.23
C ALA A 26 -8.55 36.12 4.28
N PRO A 27 -8.42 34.84 3.94
CA PRO A 27 -7.93 33.84 4.89
C PRO A 27 -6.65 34.39 5.53
N SER A 28 -6.63 34.44 6.87
CA SER A 28 -5.51 35.02 7.59
C SER A 28 -4.23 34.26 7.21
N ARG A 29 -3.14 34.98 6.96
CA ARG A 29 -1.82 34.36 6.67
C ARG A 29 -1.43 33.34 7.75
N LYS A 30 -1.89 33.57 8.99
CA LYS A 30 -1.76 32.68 10.15
C LYS A 30 -2.34 31.28 9.89
N GLY A 31 -3.42 31.15 9.13
CA GLY A 31 -4.05 29.85 8.84
C GLY A 31 -3.21 28.95 7.91
N ILE A 32 -2.58 29.53 6.88
CA ILE A 32 -1.67 28.79 5.99
C ILE A 32 -0.41 28.39 6.75
N PHE A 33 0.15 29.31 7.55
CA PHE A 33 1.32 29.02 8.37
C PHE A 33 1.06 27.88 9.37
N PHE A 34 -0.10 27.89 10.04
CA PHE A 34 -0.50 26.80 10.94
C PHE A 34 -0.58 25.44 10.23
N ALA A 35 -1.16 25.41 9.02
CA ALA A 35 -1.25 24.18 8.23
C ALA A 35 0.13 23.62 7.85
N ILE A 36 1.05 24.50 7.43
CA ILE A 36 2.45 24.14 7.13
C ILE A 36 3.15 23.63 8.40
N LEU A 37 2.99 24.33 9.52
CA LEU A 37 3.59 23.92 10.79
C LEU A 37 3.10 22.52 11.21
N LEU A 38 1.80 22.25 11.08
CA LEU A 38 1.22 20.95 11.39
C LEU A 38 1.81 19.83 10.52
N PHE A 39 1.98 20.11 9.22
CA PHE A 39 2.64 19.19 8.29
C PHE A 39 4.11 18.93 8.68
N LEU A 40 4.86 19.98 9.02
CA LEU A 40 6.26 19.84 9.46
C LEU A 40 6.39 19.08 10.78
N VAL A 41 5.45 19.23 11.71
CA VAL A 41 5.40 18.44 12.94
C VAL A 41 5.18 16.95 12.60
N GLY A 42 4.32 16.65 11.63
CA GLY A 42 4.16 15.29 11.11
C GLY A 42 5.46 14.73 10.53
N ILE A 43 6.18 15.50 9.69
CA ILE A 43 7.49 15.09 9.17
C ILE A 43 8.51 14.83 10.29
N ALA A 44 8.58 15.72 11.29
CA ALA A 44 9.47 15.55 12.43
C ALA A 44 9.13 14.27 13.22
N GLY A 45 7.84 13.97 13.41
CA GLY A 45 7.38 12.73 14.04
C GLY A 45 7.77 11.47 13.26
N LEU A 46 7.69 11.50 11.93
CA LEU A 46 8.18 10.40 11.08
C LEU A 46 9.69 10.20 11.25
N PHE A 47 10.46 11.28 11.29
CA PHE A 47 11.91 11.23 11.54
C PHE A 47 12.23 10.60 12.91
N PHE A 48 11.53 11.00 13.98
CA PHE A 48 11.71 10.38 15.30
C PHE A 48 11.32 8.89 15.29
N SER A 49 10.26 8.53 14.59
CA SER A 49 9.86 7.14 14.44
C SER A 49 10.93 6.30 13.73
N THR A 50 11.56 6.85 12.68
CA THR A 50 12.70 6.23 12.01
C THR A 50 13.87 5.99 12.97
N LEU A 51 14.18 6.94 13.86
CA LEU A 51 15.25 6.77 14.85
C LEU A 51 14.93 5.66 15.85
N ILE A 52 13.68 5.54 16.29
CA ILE A 52 13.23 4.46 17.18
C ILE A 52 13.38 3.11 16.49
N ASP A 53 12.95 3.00 15.22
CA ASP A 53 13.08 1.77 14.44
C ASP A 53 14.53 1.37 14.19
N LEU A 54 15.40 2.34 13.87
CA LEU A 54 16.84 2.09 13.71
C LEU A 54 17.45 1.58 15.01
N ALA A 55 17.20 2.26 16.13
CA ALA A 55 17.71 1.85 17.43
C ALA A 55 17.24 0.44 17.80
N TYR A 56 15.95 0.15 17.62
CA TYR A 56 15.38 -1.16 17.89
C TYR A 56 15.99 -2.24 17.00
N SER A 57 16.05 -2.02 15.68
CA SER A 57 16.62 -3.00 14.75
C SER A 57 18.09 -3.30 15.04
N HIS A 58 18.86 -2.35 15.57
CA HIS A 58 20.27 -2.56 15.91
C HIS A 58 20.52 -3.54 17.06
N GLU A 59 19.54 -3.77 17.92
CA GLU A 59 19.68 -4.66 19.08
C GLU A 59 19.17 -6.08 18.81
N VAL A 60 18.44 -6.27 17.71
CA VAL A 60 17.76 -7.53 17.44
C VAL A 60 18.66 -8.52 16.70
N PRO A 61 18.77 -9.76 17.18
CA PRO A 61 19.49 -10.82 16.48
C PRO A 61 18.75 -11.26 15.21
N TRP A 62 19.51 -11.77 14.24
CA TRP A 62 18.97 -12.25 12.96
C TRP A 62 18.24 -11.17 12.14
N ARG A 63 18.46 -9.88 12.42
CA ARG A 63 17.87 -8.79 11.65
C ARG A 63 18.26 -8.80 10.17
N THR A 64 19.45 -9.29 9.88
CA THR A 64 20.00 -9.42 8.52
C THR A 64 19.93 -10.85 8.01
N ALA A 65 19.22 -11.73 8.70
CA ALA A 65 19.17 -13.13 8.34
C ALA A 65 18.44 -13.31 7.00
N ALA A 66 18.91 -14.29 6.23
CA ALA A 66 18.33 -14.65 4.96
C ALA A 66 18.31 -16.16 4.77
N ILE A 67 17.28 -16.64 4.08
CA ILE A 67 17.06 -18.02 3.70
C ILE A 67 17.15 -18.06 2.17
N TYR A 68 18.02 -18.90 1.65
CA TYR A 68 18.18 -19.14 0.22
C TYR A 68 17.68 -20.54 -0.11
N LEU A 69 16.65 -20.66 -0.94
CA LEU A 69 16.06 -21.95 -1.38
C LEU A 69 16.58 -22.40 -2.75
N ALA A 70 17.66 -21.79 -3.21
CA ALA A 70 18.40 -22.15 -4.41
C ALA A 70 19.89 -22.23 -4.08
N PRO A 71 20.68 -22.97 -4.88
CA PRO A 71 22.13 -23.01 -4.72
C PRO A 71 22.70 -21.59 -4.73
N VAL A 72 23.36 -21.20 -3.64
CA VAL A 72 24.01 -19.91 -3.49
C VAL A 72 25.45 -20.11 -3.04
N TYR A 73 26.36 -19.29 -3.56
CA TYR A 73 27.72 -19.24 -3.05
C TYR A 73 27.72 -18.49 -1.72
N VAL A 74 27.99 -19.22 -0.63
CA VAL A 74 28.21 -18.62 0.69
C VAL A 74 29.71 -18.43 0.90
N PRO A 75 30.18 -17.20 1.17
CA PRO A 75 31.57 -16.96 1.53
C PRO A 75 31.99 -17.81 2.74
N ARG A 76 33.23 -18.31 2.76
CA ARG A 76 33.71 -19.27 3.78
C ARG A 76 33.69 -18.70 5.21
N GLU A 77 33.77 -17.39 5.32
CA GLU A 77 33.73 -16.62 6.56
C GLU A 77 32.32 -16.45 7.13
N GLN A 78 31.28 -16.71 6.34
CA GLN A 78 29.89 -16.62 6.80
C GLN A 78 29.43 -17.94 7.39
N ILE A 79 28.77 -17.86 8.54
CA ILE A 79 28.10 -19.01 9.14
C ILE A 79 26.84 -19.30 8.32
N ALA A 80 26.74 -20.53 7.81
CA ALA A 80 25.61 -21.01 7.03
C ALA A 80 25.14 -22.36 7.55
N TYR A 81 23.83 -22.52 7.67
CA TYR A 81 23.20 -23.76 8.09
C TYR A 81 22.42 -24.37 6.92
N PRO A 82 22.67 -25.64 6.57
CA PRO A 82 21.84 -26.31 5.58
C PRO A 82 20.42 -26.43 6.12
N LEU A 83 19.43 -26.10 5.29
CA LEU A 83 18.02 -26.19 5.68
C LEU A 83 17.21 -26.97 4.64
N SER A 84 16.11 -27.54 5.11
CA SER A 84 15.03 -27.99 4.26
C SER A 84 13.80 -27.16 4.53
N ALA A 85 13.03 -26.85 3.49
CA ALA A 85 11.80 -26.10 3.58
C ALA A 85 10.67 -26.91 2.99
N ARG A 86 9.49 -26.84 3.62
CA ARG A 86 8.27 -27.45 3.10
C ARG A 86 7.10 -26.46 3.23
N PRO A 87 6.31 -26.21 2.19
CA PRO A 87 5.11 -25.40 2.29
C PRO A 87 4.05 -26.14 3.11
N LEU A 88 3.27 -25.38 3.86
CA LEU A 88 2.12 -25.86 4.62
C LEU A 88 0.83 -25.55 3.86
N ASP A 89 -0.19 -26.38 4.11
CA ASP A 89 -1.51 -26.16 3.55
C ASP A 89 -2.14 -24.86 4.06
N ALA A 90 -2.70 -24.08 3.14
CA ALA A 90 -3.26 -22.75 3.42
C ALA A 90 -4.49 -22.77 4.36
N ARG A 91 -4.99 -23.95 4.76
CA ARG A 91 -6.19 -24.12 5.58
C ARG A 91 -6.01 -23.71 7.06
N LEU A 92 -4.82 -23.33 7.49
CA LEU A 92 -4.58 -22.91 8.87
C LEU A 92 -5.24 -21.56 9.25
N TRP A 93 -5.87 -20.86 8.31
CA TRP A 93 -6.38 -19.48 8.50
C TRP A 93 -7.88 -19.32 8.24
N THR A 94 -8.68 -20.40 8.31
CA THR A 94 -10.08 -20.41 7.82
C THR A 94 -11.07 -19.47 8.52
N ASP A 95 -10.67 -18.75 9.57
CA ASP A 95 -11.59 -17.95 10.38
C ASP A 95 -11.34 -16.42 10.34
N ASP A 96 -10.32 -15.92 9.64
CA ASP A 96 -10.11 -14.47 9.49
C ASP A 96 -10.91 -13.90 8.31
N ARG A 97 -12.14 -13.44 8.61
CA ARG A 97 -13.03 -12.78 7.64
C ARG A 97 -12.37 -11.62 6.88
N GLY A 98 -11.39 -10.94 7.48
CA GLY A 98 -10.67 -9.85 6.82
C GLY A 98 -9.79 -10.37 5.69
N LEU A 99 -9.08 -11.48 5.94
CA LEU A 99 -8.27 -12.17 4.94
C LEU A 99 -9.14 -12.81 3.86
N ASP A 100 -10.28 -13.40 4.22
CA ASP A 100 -11.23 -13.94 3.23
C ASP A 100 -11.75 -12.87 2.27
N MET A 101 -12.05 -11.68 2.81
CA MET A 101 -12.50 -10.56 1.99
C MET A 101 -11.38 -10.07 1.06
N LEU A 102 -10.14 -10.01 1.54
CA LEU A 102 -8.98 -9.67 0.71
C LEU A 102 -8.73 -10.72 -0.37
N ALA A 103 -8.83 -12.01 -0.03
CA ALA A 103 -8.72 -13.09 -1.00
C ALA A 103 -9.79 -12.97 -2.09
N GLY A 104 -11.03 -12.62 -1.71
CA GLY A 104 -12.12 -12.36 -2.67
C GLY A 104 -11.89 -11.14 -3.57
N ILE A 105 -11.10 -10.15 -3.12
CA ILE A 105 -10.67 -9.01 -3.94
C ILE A 105 -9.48 -9.40 -4.84
N ALA A 106 -8.61 -10.30 -4.37
CA ALA A 106 -7.40 -10.72 -5.06
C ALA A 106 -7.64 -11.71 -6.21
N THR A 107 -8.78 -12.40 -6.24
CA THR A 107 -9.17 -13.35 -7.30
C THR A 107 -9.53 -12.68 -8.64
N VAL A 108 -8.93 -11.53 -8.95
CA VAL A 108 -9.07 -10.89 -10.26
C VAL A 108 -8.60 -11.89 -11.34
N PRO A 109 -9.40 -12.15 -12.39
CA PRO A 109 -9.05 -13.11 -13.44
C PRO A 109 -7.65 -12.85 -14.01
N GLY A 110 -6.77 -13.85 -13.93
CA GLY A 110 -5.37 -13.77 -14.38
C GLY A 110 -4.35 -13.51 -13.28
N SER A 111 -4.77 -13.21 -12.06
CA SER A 111 -3.89 -13.15 -10.88
C SER A 111 -3.69 -14.55 -10.32
N GLU A 112 -2.60 -15.23 -10.71
CA GLU A 112 -2.09 -16.42 -10.02
C GLU A 112 -1.44 -16.06 -8.68
N THR A 113 -2.10 -15.23 -7.87
CA THR A 113 -1.66 -14.98 -6.50
C THR A 113 -1.84 -16.28 -5.74
N ALA A 114 -0.78 -17.09 -5.70
CA ALA A 114 -0.77 -18.34 -4.97
C ALA A 114 -1.21 -18.04 -3.52
N PRO A 115 -2.16 -18.82 -2.97
CA PRO A 115 -2.58 -18.67 -1.60
C PRO A 115 -1.35 -18.69 -0.69
N ARG A 116 -1.37 -17.85 0.34
CA ARG A 116 -0.28 -17.78 1.33
C ARG A 116 0.00 -19.19 1.83
N ARG A 117 1.24 -19.66 1.64
CA ARG A 117 1.71 -20.89 2.27
C ARG A 117 2.68 -20.49 3.35
N GLU A 118 2.33 -20.80 4.58
CA GLU A 118 3.33 -20.82 5.65
C GLU A 118 4.38 -21.86 5.29
N MET A 119 5.62 -21.64 5.69
CA MET A 119 6.71 -22.56 5.40
C MET A 119 7.18 -23.18 6.71
N LEU A 120 7.44 -24.49 6.71
CA LEU A 120 8.22 -25.14 7.75
C LEU A 120 9.68 -25.19 7.30
N PHE A 121 10.56 -24.54 8.04
CA PHE A 121 12.01 -24.60 7.84
C PHE A 121 12.64 -25.52 8.89
N ALA A 122 13.31 -26.57 8.44
CA ALA A 122 14.04 -27.50 9.28
C ALA A 122 15.55 -27.33 9.12
N LEU A 123 16.25 -27.12 10.22
CA LEU A 123 17.71 -27.02 10.27
C LEU A 123 18.22 -27.46 11.64
N ASP A 124 19.41 -28.07 11.68
CA ASP A 124 20.04 -28.48 12.94
C ASP A 124 20.74 -27.28 13.58
N LEU A 125 20.12 -26.72 14.63
CA LEU A 125 20.64 -25.56 15.36
C LEU A 125 20.91 -25.89 16.83
N ALA A 126 22.06 -25.45 17.33
CA ALA A 126 22.36 -25.52 18.76
C ALA A 126 21.41 -24.62 19.56
N SER A 127 21.01 -25.07 20.76
CA SER A 127 20.05 -24.37 21.62
C SER A 127 20.47 -22.94 21.95
N GLU A 128 21.77 -22.69 22.10
CA GLU A 128 22.32 -21.35 22.38
C GLU A 128 22.02 -20.36 21.23
N THR A 129 22.09 -20.83 19.98
CA THR A 129 21.78 -20.03 18.79
C THR A 129 20.29 -19.67 18.71
N LEU A 130 19.43 -20.56 19.22
CA LEU A 130 17.96 -20.42 19.18
C LEU A 130 17.38 -19.57 20.32
N GLN A 131 18.05 -19.54 21.48
CA GLN A 131 17.59 -18.70 22.60
C GLN A 131 17.62 -17.21 22.24
N ILE A 132 18.57 -16.84 21.39
CA ILE A 132 18.84 -15.46 20.98
C ILE A 132 17.60 -14.79 20.35
N PRO A 133 16.94 -15.35 19.31
CA PRO A 133 15.76 -14.76 18.69
C PRO A 133 14.42 -15.10 19.37
N LEU A 134 14.41 -15.82 20.50
CA LEU A 134 13.16 -16.26 21.14
C LEU A 134 12.47 -15.07 21.86
N LEU A 135 11.25 -14.74 21.44
CA LEU A 135 10.43 -13.69 22.06
C LEU A 135 9.62 -14.23 23.24
N SER A 136 9.00 -15.39 23.07
CA SER A 136 8.11 -15.98 24.07
C SER A 136 8.00 -17.50 23.95
N GLY A 137 7.52 -18.15 25.01
CA GLY A 137 7.38 -19.60 25.10
C GLY A 137 8.68 -20.28 25.54
N ARG A 138 8.92 -21.49 25.04
CA ARG A 138 10.13 -22.26 25.28
C ARG A 138 10.73 -22.77 23.98
N LEU A 139 11.97 -23.25 24.05
CA LEU A 139 12.57 -23.94 22.93
C LEU A 139 11.90 -25.31 22.71
N PRO A 140 11.83 -25.77 21.44
CA PRO A 140 11.48 -27.15 21.10
C PRO A 140 12.41 -28.15 21.78
N GLU A 141 11.85 -29.26 22.27
CA GLU A 141 12.64 -30.39 22.75
C GLU A 141 13.20 -31.20 21.57
N PRO A 142 14.50 -31.55 21.55
CA PRO A 142 15.08 -32.36 20.47
C PRO A 142 14.31 -33.68 20.27
N GLY A 143 14.06 -34.04 19.01
CA GLY A 143 13.28 -35.21 18.60
C GLY A 143 11.77 -35.10 18.79
N GLN A 144 11.23 -34.04 19.40
CA GLN A 144 9.79 -33.83 19.52
C GLN A 144 9.24 -33.03 18.33
N ALA A 145 7.98 -33.28 17.98
CA ALA A 145 7.28 -32.56 16.91
C ALA A 145 6.88 -31.16 17.41
N GLU A 146 7.89 -30.32 17.67
CA GLU A 146 7.76 -29.01 18.27
C GLU A 146 8.49 -27.97 17.41
N VAL A 147 7.86 -26.81 17.23
CA VAL A 147 8.39 -25.76 16.36
C VAL A 147 8.30 -24.39 17.03
N LEU A 148 9.15 -23.48 16.57
CA LEU A 148 9.03 -22.06 16.86
C LEU A 148 8.26 -21.38 15.73
N ALA A 149 7.23 -20.62 16.06
CA ALA A 149 6.49 -19.81 15.09
C ALA A 149 7.17 -18.47 14.83
N GLY A 150 7.14 -18.01 13.59
CA GLY A 150 7.35 -16.63 13.23
C GLY A 150 6.38 -15.66 13.88
N ASP A 151 6.67 -14.37 13.81
CA ASP A 151 5.83 -13.33 14.41
C ASP A 151 4.39 -13.29 13.85
N LEU A 152 4.19 -13.60 12.56
CA LEU A 152 2.88 -13.63 11.89
C LEU A 152 2.44 -15.05 11.51
N ALA A 153 3.16 -16.08 11.95
CA ALA A 153 2.74 -17.47 11.79
C ALA A 153 1.64 -17.83 12.80
N SER A 154 0.75 -18.75 12.41
CA SER A 154 -0.33 -19.22 13.28
C SER A 154 0.25 -19.81 14.57
N PRO A 155 -0.37 -19.57 15.74
CA PRO A 155 0.03 -20.23 16.99
C PRO A 155 -0.55 -21.66 17.10
N GLU A 156 -1.41 -22.08 16.18
CA GLU A 156 -2.12 -23.34 16.27
C GLU A 156 -1.24 -24.53 15.85
N PRO A 157 -1.45 -25.71 16.44
CA PRO A 157 -0.83 -26.94 15.95
C PRO A 157 -1.24 -27.24 14.52
N PHE A 158 -0.33 -27.84 13.74
CA PHE A 158 -0.59 -28.25 12.36
C PHE A 158 -0.04 -29.65 12.11
N THR A 159 -0.52 -30.32 11.06
CA THR A 159 -0.14 -31.71 10.74
C THR A 159 0.50 -31.80 9.36
N ILE A 160 1.63 -32.52 9.27
CA ILE A 160 2.29 -32.88 8.01
C ILE A 160 2.49 -34.39 8.00
N ASN A 161 2.01 -35.08 6.96
CA ASN A 161 2.16 -36.54 6.81
C ASN A 161 1.77 -37.34 8.08
N GLY A 162 0.72 -36.90 8.78
CA GLY A 162 0.23 -37.52 10.02
C GLY A 162 0.99 -37.14 11.30
N ILE A 163 2.05 -36.32 11.22
CA ILE A 163 2.78 -35.80 12.38
C ILE A 163 2.22 -34.43 12.75
N THR A 164 1.69 -34.30 13.97
CA THR A 164 1.19 -33.03 14.49
C THR A 164 2.30 -32.27 15.20
N PHE A 165 2.65 -31.11 14.64
CA PHE A 165 3.61 -30.18 15.21
C PHE A 165 2.92 -29.21 16.16
N THR A 166 3.50 -29.06 17.35
CA THR A 166 3.05 -28.11 18.36
C THR A 166 3.93 -26.86 18.34
N VAL A 167 3.31 -25.68 18.31
CA VAL A 167 4.03 -24.40 18.43
C VAL A 167 4.37 -24.16 19.90
N THR A 168 5.66 -24.20 20.25
CA THR A 168 6.13 -24.09 21.64
C THR A 168 6.67 -22.72 22.02
N GLY A 169 6.97 -21.88 21.02
CA GLY A 169 7.45 -20.52 21.21
C GLY A 169 7.29 -19.66 19.96
N ARG A 170 7.61 -18.37 20.11
CA ARG A 170 7.54 -17.38 19.03
C ARG A 170 8.88 -16.68 18.86
N LEU A 171 9.30 -16.52 17.61
CA LEU A 171 10.47 -15.75 17.23
C LEU A 171 10.17 -14.25 17.30
N HIS A 172 11.21 -13.46 17.52
CA HIS A 172 11.12 -12.02 17.58
C HIS A 172 10.62 -11.41 16.26
N PRO A 173 9.85 -10.30 16.25
CA PRO A 173 9.31 -9.69 15.03
C PRO A 173 10.37 -9.19 14.03
N ALA A 174 11.60 -9.03 14.52
CA ALA A 174 12.77 -8.67 13.73
C ALA A 174 13.75 -9.85 13.50
N ALA A 175 13.33 -11.10 13.72
CA ALA A 175 14.01 -12.28 13.20
C ALA A 175 13.65 -12.44 11.71
N SER A 176 14.49 -11.89 10.83
CA SER A 176 14.29 -11.92 9.39
C SER A 176 14.22 -13.35 8.85
N GLY A 177 13.43 -13.55 7.79
CA GLY A 177 13.30 -14.83 7.10
C GLY A 177 12.19 -15.74 7.65
N PHE A 178 11.73 -15.50 8.88
CA PHE A 178 10.75 -16.37 9.54
C PHE A 178 9.38 -15.74 9.77
N ILE A 179 9.11 -14.54 9.27
CA ILE A 179 7.92 -13.76 9.66
C ILE A 179 6.59 -14.52 9.53
N CYS A 180 6.42 -15.32 8.48
CA CYS A 180 5.23 -16.12 8.19
C CYS A 180 5.57 -17.62 8.12
N SER A 181 6.50 -18.08 8.94
CA SER A 181 7.08 -19.43 8.84
C SER A 181 7.35 -20.04 10.20
N TYR A 182 7.57 -21.35 10.21
CA TYR A 182 7.93 -22.12 11.40
C TYR A 182 9.37 -22.59 11.30
N LEU A 183 10.02 -22.72 12.45
CA LEU A 183 11.38 -23.22 12.60
C LEU A 183 11.38 -24.52 13.40
N LEU A 184 11.85 -25.60 12.77
CA LEU A 184 12.12 -26.91 13.36
C LEU A 184 13.63 -27.07 13.57
N PRO A 185 14.13 -26.97 14.82
CA PRO A 185 15.56 -26.91 15.10
C PRO A 185 16.31 -28.26 15.14
N ASP A 186 15.62 -29.37 14.89
CA ASP A 186 16.19 -30.72 14.85
C ASP A 186 15.78 -31.42 13.55
N ARG A 187 16.37 -30.98 12.44
CA ARG A 187 16.09 -31.54 11.12
C ARG A 187 16.39 -33.03 11.09
N SER A 188 17.46 -33.45 11.77
CA SER A 188 17.95 -34.82 11.76
C SER A 188 16.91 -35.84 12.25
N ALA A 189 16.14 -35.50 13.28
CA ALA A 189 15.07 -36.35 13.81
C ALA A 189 13.87 -36.51 12.86
N PHE A 190 13.72 -35.62 11.89
CA PHE A 190 12.59 -35.57 10.95
C PHE A 190 13.04 -35.73 9.48
N ALA A 191 14.19 -36.35 9.24
CA ALA A 191 14.77 -36.46 7.90
C ALA A 191 13.83 -37.06 6.85
N GLU A 192 12.96 -37.99 7.25
CA GLU A 192 11.95 -38.62 6.37
C GLU A 192 10.91 -37.63 5.84
N LEU A 193 10.60 -36.55 6.57
CA LEU A 193 9.67 -35.50 6.10
C LEU A 193 10.27 -34.59 5.02
N PHE A 194 11.59 -34.60 4.90
CA PHE A 194 12.36 -33.75 4.00
C PHE A 194 13.17 -34.57 2.98
N ASP A 195 12.62 -35.71 2.57
CA ASP A 195 13.18 -36.50 1.48
C ASP A 195 13.26 -35.66 0.21
N ASN A 196 14.43 -35.66 -0.44
CA ASN A 196 14.68 -34.92 -1.68
C ASN A 196 13.86 -35.45 -2.86
N ALA A 197 13.27 -36.65 -2.73
CA ALA A 197 12.35 -37.20 -3.72
C ALA A 197 10.96 -36.51 -3.69
N ASP A 198 10.60 -35.87 -2.58
CA ASP A 198 9.32 -35.17 -2.45
C ASP A 198 9.36 -33.81 -3.18
N PRO A 199 8.49 -33.58 -4.19
CA PRO A 199 8.51 -32.34 -4.97
C PRO A 199 8.11 -31.10 -4.15
N GLU A 200 7.55 -31.26 -2.95
CA GLU A 200 7.22 -30.16 -2.06
C GLU A 200 8.39 -29.74 -1.16
N VAL A 201 9.49 -30.48 -1.16
CA VAL A 201 10.65 -30.22 -0.33
C VAL A 201 11.68 -29.40 -1.09
N PHE A 202 12.04 -28.24 -0.52
CA PHE A 202 13.08 -27.36 -1.05
C PHE A 202 14.33 -27.49 -0.17
N GLN A 203 15.50 -27.54 -0.79
CA GLN A 203 16.78 -27.50 -0.08
C GLN A 203 17.38 -26.11 -0.16
N GLY A 204 18.04 -25.68 0.91
CA GLY A 204 18.55 -24.33 0.99
C GLY A 204 19.61 -24.13 2.05
N VAL A 205 19.91 -22.85 2.28
CA VAL A 205 20.87 -22.41 3.29
C VAL A 205 20.30 -21.23 4.08
N PHE A 206 20.47 -21.27 5.39
CA PHE A 206 20.10 -20.21 6.32
C PHE A 206 21.37 -19.50 6.77
N ILE A 207 21.38 -18.18 6.63
CA ILE A 207 22.50 -17.33 7.02
C ILE A 207 21.98 -16.35 8.07
N PRO A 208 22.32 -16.52 9.36
CA PRO A 208 21.76 -15.70 10.45
C PRO A 208 22.27 -14.25 10.44
N GLU A 209 23.47 -14.01 9.91
CA GLU A 209 24.13 -12.71 9.95
C GLU A 209 24.65 -12.32 8.58
N ASN A 210 24.42 -11.05 8.18
CA ASN A 210 24.83 -10.50 6.88
C ASN A 210 24.33 -11.30 5.66
N GLY A 211 23.29 -12.11 5.80
CA GLY A 211 22.76 -12.92 4.70
C GLY A 211 22.31 -12.06 3.52
N LEU A 212 21.70 -10.91 3.77
CA LEU A 212 21.24 -9.98 2.72
C LEU A 212 22.36 -9.27 1.93
N MET A 213 23.63 -9.40 2.35
CA MET A 213 24.76 -8.72 1.72
C MET A 213 25.41 -9.57 0.60
N ILE A 214 24.82 -10.70 0.22
CA ILE A 214 25.31 -11.52 -0.89
C ILE A 214 24.99 -10.80 -2.22
N PRO A 215 26.01 -10.42 -3.01
CA PRO A 215 25.87 -9.44 -4.10
C PRO A 215 25.08 -9.91 -5.32
N GLU A 216 24.74 -11.20 -5.43
CA GLU A 216 23.91 -11.75 -6.51
C GLU A 216 22.94 -12.80 -5.94
N PRO A 217 21.84 -12.38 -5.29
CA PRO A 217 20.78 -13.32 -5.00
C PRO A 217 20.26 -13.89 -6.34
N PRO A 218 19.99 -15.20 -6.44
CA PRO A 218 19.35 -15.75 -7.62
C PRO A 218 18.02 -15.01 -7.84
N SER A 219 17.96 -14.19 -8.89
CA SER A 219 16.74 -13.48 -9.26
C SER A 219 15.77 -14.49 -9.87
N GLY A 220 14.63 -14.72 -9.22
CA GLY A 220 13.58 -15.57 -9.77
C GLY A 220 12.73 -16.31 -8.72
N LYS A 221 11.65 -16.91 -9.19
CA LYS A 221 10.85 -17.89 -8.44
C LYS A 221 11.49 -19.25 -8.68
N VAL A 222 11.81 -20.01 -7.63
CA VAL A 222 12.25 -21.40 -7.79
C VAL A 222 11.02 -22.22 -8.13
N ARG A 223 11.04 -22.87 -9.29
CA ARG A 223 9.98 -23.78 -9.73
C ARG A 223 10.53 -25.20 -9.64
N HIS A 224 9.91 -26.03 -8.80
CA HIS A 224 10.10 -27.47 -8.92
C HIS A 224 9.11 -28.00 -9.95
N PRO A 225 9.57 -28.75 -10.97
CA PRO A 225 8.65 -29.49 -11.81
C PRO A 225 7.98 -30.54 -10.93
N VAL A 226 6.66 -30.43 -10.73
CA VAL A 226 5.87 -31.56 -10.25
C VAL A 226 6.10 -32.66 -11.28
N ALA A 227 6.56 -33.83 -10.84
CA ALA A 227 6.85 -34.95 -11.72
C ALA A 227 5.57 -35.40 -12.44
N SER A 228 5.29 -34.77 -13.58
CA SER A 228 4.42 -35.30 -14.61
C SER A 228 5.19 -36.42 -15.28
N GLU A 229 5.11 -37.61 -14.72
CA GLU A 229 5.42 -38.85 -15.43
C GLU A 229 4.70 -38.82 -16.79
N THR A 230 5.52 -38.89 -17.85
CA THR A 230 5.30 -39.63 -19.11
C THR A 230 3.88 -39.76 -19.65
N ASP A 231 3.70 -39.27 -20.88
CA ASP A 231 2.76 -39.79 -21.88
C ASP A 231 1.30 -39.95 -21.44
N ALA A 232 0.52 -38.87 -21.51
CA ALA A 232 -0.92 -39.01 -21.70
C ALA A 232 -1.43 -37.87 -22.57
N ASP A 233 -1.94 -38.27 -23.74
CA ASP A 233 -2.63 -37.46 -24.74
C ASP A 233 -3.38 -36.25 -24.18
N GLU A 234 -3.21 -35.11 -24.87
CA GLU A 234 -3.89 -33.83 -24.65
C GLU A 234 -5.42 -34.00 -24.55
N LEU A 235 -5.93 -34.25 -23.35
CA LEU A 235 -7.35 -34.09 -23.04
C LEU A 235 -7.58 -32.63 -22.60
N PRO A 236 -8.41 -31.85 -23.32
CA PRO A 236 -8.78 -30.52 -22.90
C PRO A 236 -9.65 -30.61 -21.63
N GLY A 237 -9.09 -30.19 -20.49
CA GLY A 237 -9.80 -30.14 -19.21
C GLY A 237 -9.06 -30.67 -18.00
N LYS A 238 -7.80 -31.14 -18.13
CA LYS A 238 -6.97 -31.42 -16.95
C LYS A 238 -6.51 -30.10 -16.33
N GLU A 239 -7.02 -29.80 -15.14
CA GLU A 239 -6.45 -28.78 -14.25
C GLU A 239 -4.95 -29.06 -14.15
N THR A 240 -4.14 -28.20 -14.75
CA THR A 240 -2.69 -28.26 -14.58
C THR A 240 -2.42 -28.07 -13.09
N ASP A 241 -1.86 -29.09 -12.44
CA ASP A 241 -1.42 -29.00 -11.05
C ASP A 241 -0.58 -27.72 -10.89
N ALA A 242 -1.09 -26.82 -10.05
CA ALA A 242 -0.52 -25.48 -9.90
C ALA A 242 0.93 -25.60 -9.40
N VAL A 243 1.89 -25.18 -10.24
CA VAL A 243 3.31 -25.14 -9.87
C VAL A 243 3.49 -24.24 -8.65
N ILE A 244 4.04 -24.80 -7.57
CA ILE A 244 4.32 -24.04 -6.35
C ILE A 244 5.55 -23.17 -6.62
N ALA A 245 5.33 -21.87 -6.79
CA ALA A 245 6.39 -20.90 -6.90
C ALA A 245 6.78 -20.37 -5.51
N VAL A 246 7.99 -20.70 -5.05
CA VAL A 246 8.55 -20.14 -3.81
C VAL A 246 9.63 -19.11 -4.15
N PRO A 247 9.69 -17.96 -3.46
CA PRO A 247 10.79 -17.01 -3.64
C PRO A 247 12.14 -17.70 -3.39
N ALA A 248 13.11 -17.44 -4.27
CA ALA A 248 14.46 -18.01 -4.10
C ALA A 248 15.17 -17.49 -2.84
N VAL A 249 14.78 -16.30 -2.37
CA VAL A 249 15.32 -15.66 -1.17
C VAL A 249 14.18 -15.21 -0.27
N ILE A 250 14.25 -15.57 1.01
CA ILE A 250 13.30 -15.17 2.05
C ILE A 250 14.08 -14.45 3.15
N GLY A 251 13.71 -13.21 3.43
CA GLY A 251 14.42 -12.34 4.38
C GLY A 251 14.31 -10.87 4.01
N GLY A 252 14.95 -10.00 4.78
CA GLY A 252 15.00 -8.55 4.55
C GLY A 252 13.76 -7.79 4.96
N VAL A 253 12.74 -8.47 5.45
CA VAL A 253 11.52 -7.86 5.96
C VAL A 253 11.48 -8.04 7.47
N LEU A 254 11.58 -6.91 8.17
CA LEU A 254 11.52 -6.82 9.63
C LEU A 254 10.28 -6.07 10.04
N ARG A 255 9.55 -6.54 11.05
CA ARG A 255 8.44 -5.77 11.60
C ARG A 255 8.96 -4.61 12.44
N THR A 256 8.44 -3.42 12.16
CA THR A 256 8.62 -2.21 12.96
C THR A 256 8.09 -2.44 14.37
N HIS A 257 8.73 -1.84 15.37
CA HIS A 257 8.25 -1.90 16.74
C HIS A 257 6.87 -1.21 16.86
N ASP A 258 5.93 -1.78 17.62
CA ASP A 258 4.54 -1.28 17.71
C ASP A 258 4.46 0.22 18.06
N TYR A 259 5.36 0.70 18.93
CA TYR A 259 5.42 2.11 19.30
C TYR A 259 5.83 3.01 18.13
N ALA A 260 6.83 2.59 17.34
CA ALA A 260 7.26 3.31 16.15
C ALA A 260 6.17 3.27 15.07
N ALA A 261 5.50 2.13 14.85
CA ALA A 261 4.36 2.04 13.93
C ALA A 261 3.25 3.05 14.29
N ARG A 262 2.87 3.14 15.58
CA ARG A 262 1.86 4.09 16.06
C ARG A 262 2.33 5.54 15.97
N CYS A 263 3.60 5.80 16.26
CA CYS A 263 4.19 7.14 16.11
C CYS A 263 4.16 7.59 14.63
N SER A 264 4.58 6.71 13.71
CA SER A 264 4.51 6.92 12.27
C SER A 264 3.08 7.17 11.79
N PHE A 265 2.12 6.39 12.27
CA PHE A 265 0.69 6.57 11.96
C PHE A 265 0.18 7.95 12.36
N LEU A 266 0.42 8.38 13.60
CA LEU A 266 0.00 9.70 14.07
C LEU A 266 0.69 10.82 13.29
N SER A 267 1.96 10.64 12.97
CA SER A 267 2.75 11.58 12.17
C SER A 267 2.19 11.73 10.76
N MET A 268 1.84 10.62 10.11
CA MET A 268 1.14 10.60 8.82
C MET A 268 -0.22 11.30 8.89
N LEU A 269 -0.99 11.10 9.96
CA LEU A 269 -2.27 11.78 10.18
C LEU A 269 -2.09 13.30 10.29
N LEU A 270 -1.03 13.76 10.96
CA LEU A 270 -0.68 15.18 11.06
C LEU A 270 -0.24 15.75 9.70
N CYS A 271 0.54 15.01 8.90
CA CYS A 271 0.87 15.38 7.53
C CYS A 271 -0.40 15.55 6.68
N ALA A 272 -1.30 14.56 6.68
CA ALA A 272 -2.55 14.63 5.92
C ALA A 272 -3.45 15.79 6.37
N LEU A 273 -3.58 16.01 7.69
CA LEU A 273 -4.37 17.12 8.23
C LEU A 273 -3.76 18.48 7.87
N GLY A 274 -2.44 18.64 8.02
CA GLY A 274 -1.72 19.85 7.63
C GLY A 274 -1.85 20.14 6.15
N GLY A 275 -1.66 19.12 5.31
CA GLY A 275 -1.84 19.19 3.86
C GLY A 275 -3.25 19.59 3.44
N SER A 276 -4.26 18.91 3.97
CA SER A 276 -5.68 19.21 3.72
C SER A 276 -6.01 20.66 4.07
N LEU A 277 -5.62 21.10 5.27
CA LEU A 277 -5.84 22.48 5.71
C LEU A 277 -5.11 23.47 4.80
N PHE A 278 -3.90 23.15 4.35
CA PHE A 278 -3.15 23.98 3.42
C PHE A 278 -3.92 24.16 2.10
N PHE A 279 -4.35 23.07 1.46
CA PHE A 279 -5.09 23.11 0.19
C PHE A 279 -6.43 23.83 0.31
N ILE A 280 -7.21 23.56 1.35
CA ILE A 280 -8.48 24.27 1.60
C ILE A 280 -8.26 25.78 1.70
N LYS A 281 -7.24 26.22 2.44
CA LYS A 281 -6.92 27.66 2.58
C LYS A 281 -6.36 28.25 1.29
N LEU A 282 -5.56 27.49 0.56
CA LEU A 282 -4.97 27.89 -0.71
C LEU A 282 -6.04 28.10 -1.79
N PHE A 283 -6.96 27.15 -1.96
CA PHE A 283 -8.06 27.26 -2.91
C PHE A 283 -9.01 28.39 -2.58
N ARG A 284 -9.31 28.61 -1.29
CA ARG A 284 -10.07 29.79 -0.86
C ARG A 284 -9.35 31.09 -1.21
N ARG A 285 -8.03 31.15 -1.08
CA ARG A 285 -7.24 32.31 -1.49
C ARG A 285 -7.30 32.52 -3.00
N PHE A 286 -7.18 31.45 -3.81
CA PHE A 286 -7.28 31.56 -5.27
C PHE A 286 -8.67 31.97 -5.74
N HIS A 287 -9.74 31.52 -5.07
CA HIS A 287 -11.10 32.00 -5.33
C HIS A 287 -11.22 33.53 -5.19
N LEU A 288 -10.57 34.11 -4.18
CA LEU A 288 -10.60 35.56 -3.92
C LEU A 288 -9.77 36.40 -4.92
N GLN A 289 -8.86 35.78 -5.66
CA GLN A 289 -7.97 36.49 -6.58
C GLN A 289 -8.52 36.60 -8.02
N GLU A 290 -9.77 36.18 -8.27
CA GLU A 290 -10.47 36.23 -9.57
C GLU A 290 -9.67 35.66 -10.77
N ARG A 291 -8.72 34.75 -10.53
CA ARG A 291 -7.92 34.15 -11.61
C ARG A 291 -8.79 33.26 -12.49
N ARG A 292 -8.83 33.55 -13.80
CA ARG A 292 -9.90 33.10 -14.71
C ARG A 292 -9.95 31.60 -15.00
N LEU A 293 -8.82 30.89 -15.07
CA LEU A 293 -8.83 29.50 -15.56
C LEU A 293 -9.57 28.55 -14.60
N PHE A 294 -9.19 28.54 -13.32
CA PHE A 294 -9.76 27.62 -12.32
C PHE A 294 -10.81 28.27 -11.39
N ALA A 295 -11.20 29.53 -11.64
CA ALA A 295 -12.22 30.23 -10.86
C ALA A 295 -13.53 29.43 -10.69
N PRO A 296 -14.08 28.73 -11.71
CA PRO A 296 -15.29 27.93 -11.54
C PRO A 296 -15.15 26.82 -10.51
N VAL A 297 -13.98 26.18 -10.48
CA VAL A 297 -13.66 25.05 -9.60
C VAL A 297 -13.52 25.53 -8.16
N PHE A 298 -12.69 26.55 -7.92
CA PHE A 298 -12.53 27.12 -6.58
C PHE A 298 -13.83 27.73 -6.04
N GLY A 299 -14.63 28.36 -6.91
CA GLY A 299 -15.96 28.86 -6.54
C GLY A 299 -16.92 27.75 -6.12
N ALA A 300 -16.93 26.63 -6.83
CA ALA A 300 -17.75 25.47 -6.48
C ALA A 300 -17.34 24.85 -5.13
N MET A 301 -16.03 24.71 -4.87
CA MET A 301 -15.52 24.22 -3.59
C MET A 301 -15.92 25.13 -2.42
N GLU A 302 -15.79 26.46 -2.56
CA GLU A 302 -16.18 27.40 -1.51
C GLU A 302 -17.71 27.41 -1.29
N GLN A 303 -18.50 27.38 -2.38
CA GLN A 303 -19.95 27.32 -2.32
C GLN A 303 -20.44 26.04 -1.59
N HIS A 304 -19.73 24.93 -1.77
CA HIS A 304 -20.06 23.63 -1.19
C HIS A 304 -19.04 23.16 -0.14
N ARG A 305 -18.48 24.09 0.64
CA ARG A 305 -17.39 23.80 1.60
C ARG A 305 -17.65 22.61 2.53
N ARG A 306 -18.88 22.47 3.04
CA ARG A 306 -19.23 21.37 3.96
C ARG A 306 -19.13 20.02 3.26
N PHE A 307 -19.53 19.98 1.99
CA PHE A 307 -19.45 18.79 1.17
C PHE A 307 -18.00 18.46 0.81
N PHE A 308 -17.18 19.48 0.51
CA PHE A 308 -15.75 19.30 0.28
C PHE A 308 -15.02 18.76 1.53
N MET A 309 -15.34 19.29 2.73
CA MET A 309 -14.83 18.75 4.00
C MET A 309 -15.29 17.32 4.26
N LEU A 310 -16.53 16.97 3.89
CA LEU A 310 -17.03 15.59 4.00
C LEU A 310 -16.23 14.63 3.12
N MET A 311 -15.84 15.05 1.90
CA MET A 311 -15.00 14.23 1.02
C MET A 311 -13.62 13.95 1.62
N HIS A 312 -13.01 14.95 2.26
CA HIS A 312 -11.76 14.74 3.01
C HIS A 312 -11.95 13.72 4.12
N LEU A 313 -12.98 13.94 4.97
CA LEU A 313 -13.25 13.05 6.10
C LEU A 313 -13.51 11.62 5.64
N LEU A 314 -14.26 11.44 4.55
CA LEU A 314 -14.59 10.12 4.02
C LEU A 314 -13.36 9.41 3.45
N LEU A 315 -12.61 10.07 2.56
CA LEU A 315 -11.51 9.45 1.85
C LEU A 315 -10.27 9.28 2.74
N TYR A 316 -9.82 10.32 3.45
CA TYR A 316 -8.76 10.15 4.45
C TYR A 316 -9.20 9.23 5.58
N GLY A 317 -10.49 9.26 5.97
CA GLY A 317 -11.04 8.33 6.94
C GLY A 317 -10.87 6.88 6.50
N ALA A 318 -11.21 6.54 5.26
CA ALA A 318 -11.00 5.20 4.70
C ALA A 318 -9.51 4.81 4.68
N PHE A 319 -8.64 5.72 4.27
CA PHE A 319 -7.19 5.51 4.24
C PHE A 319 -6.61 5.22 5.63
N PHE A 320 -6.85 6.11 6.60
CA PHE A 320 -6.31 5.94 7.95
C PHE A 320 -7.00 4.83 8.74
N LEU A 321 -8.28 4.53 8.48
CA LEU A 321 -8.94 3.38 9.07
C LEU A 321 -8.25 2.08 8.61
N SER A 322 -7.99 1.93 7.32
CA SER A 322 -7.28 0.75 6.81
C SER A 322 -5.85 0.66 7.34
N MET A 323 -5.13 1.79 7.36
CA MET A 323 -3.79 1.86 7.94
C MET A 323 -3.78 1.41 9.41
N TYR A 324 -4.72 1.89 10.20
CA TYR A 324 -4.86 1.49 11.61
C TYR A 324 -5.24 0.02 11.76
N SER A 325 -6.15 -0.49 10.92
CA SER A 325 -6.51 -1.90 10.89
C SER A 325 -5.31 -2.78 10.55
N ALA A 326 -4.45 -2.38 9.61
CA ALA A 326 -3.21 -3.08 9.28
C ALA A 326 -2.20 -3.06 10.45
N ILE A 327 -2.08 -1.94 11.18
CA ILE A 327 -1.26 -1.89 12.40
C ILE A 327 -1.81 -2.81 13.50
N SER A 328 -3.14 -2.91 13.60
CA SER A 328 -3.81 -3.73 14.62
C SER A 328 -3.83 -5.21 14.28
N ASN A 329 -3.80 -5.54 12.98
CA ASN A 329 -3.65 -6.89 12.45
C ASN A 329 -2.50 -6.87 11.42
N PRO A 330 -1.24 -7.01 11.87
CA PRO A 330 -0.07 -6.93 11.00
C PRO A 330 -0.05 -7.96 9.88
N LEU A 331 -0.72 -9.11 10.09
CA LEU A 331 -0.91 -10.11 9.04
C LEU A 331 -1.75 -9.56 7.88
N MET A 332 -2.88 -8.94 8.18
CA MET A 332 -3.68 -8.27 7.15
C MET A 332 -2.86 -7.20 6.41
N GLY A 333 -2.03 -6.44 7.14
CA GLY A 333 -1.13 -5.45 6.52
C GLY A 333 -0.06 -6.07 5.62
N TYR A 334 0.49 -7.22 6.00
CA TYR A 334 1.41 -8.00 5.18
C TYR A 334 0.74 -8.48 3.88
N GLU A 335 -0.46 -9.04 3.96
CA GLU A 335 -1.19 -9.50 2.78
C GLU A 335 -1.60 -8.36 1.86
N LEU A 336 -2.05 -7.22 2.41
CA LEU A 336 -2.33 -6.02 1.62
C LEU A 336 -1.09 -5.50 0.88
N LYS A 337 0.08 -5.51 1.55
CA LYS A 337 1.34 -5.13 0.92
C LYS A 337 1.73 -6.11 -0.18
N ARG A 338 1.63 -7.42 0.06
CA ARG A 338 1.92 -8.47 -0.94
C ARG A 338 1.01 -8.33 -2.16
N TYR A 339 -0.30 -8.26 -1.95
CA TYR A 339 -1.27 -8.03 -3.01
C TYR A 339 -0.95 -6.78 -3.86
N THR A 340 -0.59 -5.68 -3.19
CA THR A 340 -0.21 -4.44 -3.87
C THR A 340 1.08 -4.63 -4.68
N MET A 341 2.09 -5.29 -4.10
CA MET A 341 3.35 -5.62 -4.80
C MET A 341 3.12 -6.50 -6.02
N ASP A 342 2.27 -7.52 -5.91
CA ASP A 342 1.95 -8.43 -7.01
C ASP A 342 1.26 -7.69 -8.17
N ILE A 343 0.38 -6.73 -7.87
CA ILE A 343 -0.20 -5.84 -8.90
C ILE A 343 0.88 -5.00 -9.60
N PHE A 344 1.91 -4.57 -8.86
CA PHE A 344 3.01 -3.78 -9.42
C PHE A 344 4.00 -4.63 -10.24
N SER A 345 4.27 -5.87 -9.83
CA SER A 345 5.28 -6.72 -10.47
C SER A 345 4.75 -7.50 -11.66
N ASP A 346 3.56 -8.09 -11.54
CA ASP A 346 3.01 -9.03 -12.52
C ASP A 346 1.90 -8.36 -13.38
N GLY A 347 1.52 -7.14 -13.02
CA GLY A 347 0.42 -6.41 -13.64
C GLY A 347 0.82 -5.36 -14.69
N SER A 348 -0.14 -4.52 -15.04
CA SER A 348 0.00 -3.45 -16.04
C SER A 348 1.00 -2.36 -15.68
N LEU A 349 1.69 -2.44 -14.53
CA LEU A 349 2.53 -1.37 -13.96
C LEU A 349 4.04 -1.65 -14.01
N GLU A 350 4.48 -2.77 -14.59
CA GLU A 350 5.91 -3.12 -14.75
C GLU A 350 6.72 -1.97 -15.41
N TYR A 351 6.10 -1.27 -16.37
CA TYR A 351 6.72 -0.12 -17.06
C TYR A 351 7.09 1.02 -16.11
N ILE A 352 6.42 1.17 -14.97
CA ILE A 352 6.73 2.17 -13.95
C ILE A 352 8.02 1.78 -13.24
N GLY A 353 8.10 0.55 -12.71
CA GLY A 353 9.30 0.04 -12.01
C GLY A 353 10.56 0.17 -12.88
N SER A 354 10.49 -0.31 -14.12
CA SER A 354 11.63 -0.22 -15.05
C SER A 354 12.07 1.21 -15.38
N ALA A 355 11.21 2.21 -15.21
CA ALA A 355 11.57 3.62 -15.41
C ALA A 355 12.34 4.18 -14.21
N TYR A 356 11.97 3.78 -12.98
CA TYR A 356 12.69 4.13 -11.76
C TYR A 356 14.07 3.46 -11.72
N ASP A 357 14.16 2.19 -12.09
CA ASP A 357 15.42 1.43 -12.09
C ASP A 357 16.47 2.03 -13.03
N LYS A 358 16.03 2.68 -14.12
CA LYS A 358 16.90 3.37 -15.08
C LYS A 358 17.41 4.73 -14.58
N GLY A 359 16.92 5.22 -13.45
CA GLY A 359 17.25 6.55 -12.92
C GLY A 359 16.80 7.71 -13.83
N ASN A 360 15.89 7.48 -14.78
CA ASN A 360 15.43 8.50 -15.71
C ASN A 360 14.22 9.25 -15.12
N ILE A 361 14.50 10.39 -14.48
CA ILE A 361 13.49 11.24 -13.81
C ILE A 361 12.32 11.59 -14.74
N LEU A 362 12.58 11.94 -16.00
CA LEU A 362 11.51 12.36 -16.92
C LEU A 362 10.61 11.17 -17.29
N GLN A 363 11.21 10.00 -17.54
CA GLN A 363 10.47 8.79 -17.86
C GLN A 363 9.64 8.31 -16.66
N ALA A 364 10.22 8.29 -15.46
CA ALA A 364 9.52 7.94 -14.22
C ALA A 364 8.38 8.92 -13.93
N THR A 365 8.62 10.23 -14.10
CA THR A 365 7.58 11.27 -13.98
C THR A 365 6.42 11.02 -14.92
N TRP A 366 6.70 10.73 -16.20
CA TRP A 366 5.65 10.47 -17.18
C TRP A 366 4.89 9.18 -16.87
N ALA A 367 5.59 8.12 -16.48
CA ALA A 367 4.97 6.83 -16.13
C ALA A 367 4.03 6.97 -14.92
N THR A 368 4.49 7.61 -13.84
CA THR A 368 3.67 7.92 -12.67
C THR A 368 2.49 8.82 -13.04
N PHE A 369 2.72 9.90 -13.81
CA PHE A 369 1.65 10.80 -14.24
C PHE A 369 0.61 10.09 -15.10
N TYR A 370 1.04 9.29 -16.06
CA TYR A 370 0.15 8.54 -16.94
C TYR A 370 -0.76 7.62 -16.13
N ASN A 371 -0.19 6.81 -15.23
CA ASN A 371 -0.99 5.95 -14.37
C ASN A 371 -1.95 6.75 -13.49
N ASN A 372 -1.45 7.72 -12.73
CA ASN A 372 -2.25 8.39 -11.71
C ASN A 372 -3.30 9.33 -12.32
N TYR A 373 -2.96 10.04 -13.40
CA TYR A 373 -3.89 10.96 -14.06
C TYR A 373 -4.74 10.31 -15.14
N ILE A 374 -4.14 9.60 -16.12
CA ILE A 374 -4.91 9.06 -17.25
C ILE A 374 -5.74 7.86 -16.80
N GLU A 375 -5.09 6.81 -16.28
CA GLU A 375 -5.79 5.58 -15.91
C GLU A 375 -6.66 5.78 -14.67
N GLN A 376 -6.08 6.24 -13.56
CA GLN A 376 -6.81 6.30 -12.29
C GLN A 376 -7.79 7.47 -12.21
N THR A 377 -7.41 8.66 -12.68
CA THR A 377 -8.26 9.87 -12.55
C THR A 377 -9.22 10.05 -13.73
N LEU A 378 -8.74 10.08 -14.98
CA LEU A 378 -9.61 10.32 -16.12
C LEU A 378 -10.51 9.12 -16.41
N VAL A 379 -9.96 7.92 -16.53
CA VAL A 379 -10.74 6.73 -16.89
C VAL A 379 -11.52 6.21 -15.69
N MET A 380 -10.83 5.82 -14.62
CA MET A 380 -11.44 5.11 -13.50
C MET A 380 -12.23 6.01 -12.54
N THR A 381 -12.03 7.34 -12.58
CA THR A 381 -12.79 8.28 -11.74
C THR A 381 -13.79 9.09 -12.54
N PHE A 382 -13.35 9.91 -13.51
CA PHE A 382 -14.24 10.80 -14.24
C PHE A 382 -15.11 10.07 -15.27
N ALA A 383 -14.52 9.28 -16.17
CA ALA A 383 -15.22 8.62 -17.26
C ALA A 383 -16.19 7.56 -16.73
N LEU A 384 -15.74 6.73 -15.79
CA LEU A 384 -16.60 5.78 -15.07
C LEU A 384 -17.78 6.47 -14.37
N SER A 385 -17.65 7.77 -14.06
CA SER A 385 -18.66 8.54 -13.33
C SER A 385 -19.56 9.45 -14.16
N LEU A 386 -19.53 9.36 -15.49
CA LEU A 386 -20.35 10.21 -16.35
C LEU A 386 -21.86 10.01 -16.13
N ILE A 387 -22.28 8.81 -15.72
CA ILE A 387 -23.71 8.48 -15.50
C ILE A 387 -24.02 8.33 -13.99
N LEU A 388 -23.23 7.52 -13.28
CA LEU A 388 -23.37 7.23 -11.85
C LEU A 388 -22.04 7.50 -11.15
N PRO A 389 -21.98 7.93 -9.88
CA PRO A 389 -20.71 8.29 -9.22
C PRO A 389 -19.85 7.07 -8.81
N LEU A 390 -19.72 6.06 -9.67
CA LEU A 390 -19.01 4.81 -9.41
C LEU A 390 -17.52 5.03 -9.15
N GLY A 391 -16.91 6.05 -9.76
CA GLY A 391 -15.53 6.43 -9.50
C GLY A 391 -15.27 6.84 -8.04
N VAL A 392 -16.28 7.33 -7.32
CA VAL A 392 -16.15 7.63 -5.88
C VAL A 392 -16.03 6.35 -5.08
N LEU A 393 -16.88 5.35 -5.37
CA LEU A 393 -16.84 4.05 -4.70
C LEU A 393 -15.49 3.36 -4.95
N LYS A 394 -15.01 3.41 -6.21
CA LYS A 394 -13.68 2.93 -6.57
C LYS A 394 -12.59 3.63 -5.76
N ASN A 395 -12.62 4.97 -5.64
CA ASN A 395 -11.60 5.70 -4.88
C ASN A 395 -11.67 5.42 -3.37
N ILE A 396 -12.85 5.20 -2.79
CA ILE A 396 -12.95 4.76 -1.39
C ILE A 396 -12.23 3.42 -1.21
N ALA A 397 -12.47 2.46 -2.11
CA ALA A 397 -11.77 1.17 -2.09
C ALA A 397 -10.25 1.33 -2.31
N SER A 398 -9.83 2.18 -3.26
CA SER A 398 -8.40 2.47 -3.49
C SER A 398 -7.74 3.11 -2.26
N PHE A 399 -8.37 4.11 -1.63
CA PHE A 399 -7.85 4.73 -0.41
C PHE A 399 -7.74 3.70 0.73
N PHE A 400 -8.71 2.80 0.85
CA PHE A 400 -8.67 1.73 1.83
C PHE A 400 -7.48 0.77 1.55
N ILE A 401 -7.35 0.24 0.33
CA ILE A 401 -6.26 -0.69 -0.01
C ILE A 401 -4.88 -0.03 0.18
N VAL A 402 -4.68 1.16 -0.40
CA VAL A 402 -3.41 1.89 -0.31
C VAL A 402 -3.10 2.26 1.14
N GLY A 403 -4.09 2.70 1.93
CA GLY A 403 -3.89 3.03 3.34
C GLY A 403 -3.34 1.86 4.17
N GLY A 404 -3.84 0.64 3.92
CA GLY A 404 -3.33 -0.56 4.59
C GLY A 404 -1.96 -1.01 4.07
N ALA A 405 -1.75 -0.96 2.74
CA ALA A 405 -0.47 -1.31 2.12
C ALA A 405 0.68 -0.36 2.54
N MET A 406 0.35 0.91 2.80
CA MET A 406 1.30 1.94 3.26
C MET A 406 1.41 2.04 4.78
N SER A 407 0.85 1.07 5.52
CA SER A 407 1.00 1.04 6.96
C SER A 407 2.48 0.92 7.37
N PRO A 408 2.93 1.67 8.39
CA PRO A 408 4.31 1.66 8.87
C PRO A 408 4.62 0.41 9.70
N LEU A 409 4.36 -0.76 9.13
CA LEU A 409 4.56 -2.07 9.75
C LEU A 409 5.98 -2.60 9.57
N TRP A 410 6.74 -2.07 8.62
CA TRP A 410 8.04 -2.60 8.22
C TRP A 410 9.16 -1.63 8.54
N VAL A 411 10.25 -2.13 9.10
CA VAL A 411 11.44 -1.32 9.37
C VAL A 411 11.87 -0.60 8.10
N GLY A 412 12.20 0.68 8.23
CA GLY A 412 12.55 1.55 7.10
C GLY A 412 11.35 2.21 6.42
N THR A 413 10.11 1.71 6.60
CA THR A 413 8.92 2.35 6.02
C THR A 413 8.78 3.80 6.47
N ALA A 414 9.01 4.09 7.77
CA ALA A 414 8.97 5.46 8.28
C ALA A 414 9.95 6.39 7.54
N ALA A 415 11.15 5.91 7.22
CA ALA A 415 12.17 6.69 6.50
C ALA A 415 11.72 7.04 5.08
N VAL A 416 11.16 6.07 4.36
CA VAL A 416 10.58 6.27 3.03
C VAL A 416 9.41 7.27 3.10
N LEU A 417 8.56 7.16 4.12
CA LEU A 417 7.40 8.03 4.31
C LEU A 417 7.79 9.49 4.60
N ILE A 418 8.98 9.80 5.13
CA ILE A 418 9.43 11.19 5.34
C ILE A 418 9.36 11.98 4.03
N LEU A 419 9.91 11.42 2.95
CA LEU A 419 9.91 12.07 1.64
C LEU A 419 8.58 11.86 0.91
N HIS A 420 8.04 10.64 0.99
CA HIS A 420 6.87 10.24 0.23
C HIS A 420 5.56 10.84 0.78
N CYS A 421 5.52 11.31 2.04
CA CYS A 421 4.33 11.93 2.61
C CYS A 421 3.88 13.20 1.89
N LEU A 422 4.80 13.95 1.28
CA LEU A 422 4.43 15.11 0.47
C LEU A 422 3.71 14.67 -0.79
N THR A 423 4.26 13.71 -1.54
CA THR A 423 3.62 13.14 -2.74
C THR A 423 2.23 12.64 -2.40
N MET A 424 2.10 11.80 -1.37
CA MET A 424 0.80 11.24 -0.96
C MET A 424 -0.23 12.32 -0.68
N VAL A 425 0.12 13.35 0.11
CA VAL A 425 -0.82 14.43 0.42
C VAL A 425 -1.29 15.15 -0.85
N VAL A 426 -0.39 15.38 -1.81
CA VAL A 426 -0.70 16.07 -3.07
C VAL A 426 -1.56 15.19 -3.97
N GLU A 427 -1.26 13.89 -4.09
CA GLU A 427 -2.02 12.96 -4.91
C GLU A 427 -3.41 12.68 -4.34
N LEU A 428 -3.50 12.40 -3.04
CA LEU A 428 -4.78 12.15 -2.38
C LEU A 428 -5.68 13.40 -2.45
N GLU A 429 -5.12 14.61 -2.38
CA GLU A 429 -5.88 15.85 -2.63
C GLU A 429 -6.47 15.89 -4.05
N ALA A 430 -5.71 15.51 -5.07
CA ALA A 430 -6.21 15.46 -6.45
C ALA A 430 -7.39 14.49 -6.58
N TYR A 431 -7.31 13.30 -5.97
CA TYR A 431 -8.42 12.34 -5.96
C TYR A 431 -9.64 12.83 -5.16
N ILE A 432 -9.43 13.52 -4.04
CA ILE A 432 -10.52 14.15 -3.26
C ILE A 432 -11.24 15.20 -4.10
N ILE A 433 -10.49 16.05 -4.82
CA ILE A 433 -11.07 17.03 -5.75
C ILE A 433 -11.86 16.32 -6.85
N ALA A 434 -11.30 15.29 -7.48
CA ALA A 434 -11.98 14.52 -8.53
C ALA A 434 -13.31 13.94 -8.01
N CYS A 435 -13.30 13.27 -6.86
CA CYS A 435 -14.50 12.69 -6.23
C CYS A 435 -15.55 13.74 -5.89
N PHE A 436 -15.14 14.88 -5.34
CA PHE A 436 -16.03 16.00 -5.05
C PHE A 436 -16.75 16.48 -6.33
N PHE A 437 -16.02 16.67 -7.43
CA PHE A 437 -16.60 17.14 -8.68
C PHE A 437 -17.45 16.09 -9.40
N VAL A 438 -17.11 14.81 -9.29
CA VAL A 438 -17.95 13.71 -9.75
C VAL A 438 -19.31 13.71 -9.05
N LEU A 439 -19.34 13.83 -7.72
CA LEU A 439 -20.62 13.85 -6.99
C LEU A 439 -21.40 15.13 -7.28
N LEU A 440 -20.72 16.26 -7.42
CA LEU A 440 -21.36 17.51 -7.80
C LEU A 440 -21.98 17.40 -9.21
N TRP A 441 -21.29 16.77 -10.16
CA TRP A 441 -21.81 16.45 -11.48
C TRP A 441 -23.08 15.60 -11.40
N SER A 442 -23.05 14.48 -10.69
CA SER A 442 -24.20 13.59 -10.54
C SER A 442 -25.40 14.32 -9.90
N ALA A 443 -25.15 15.15 -8.89
CA ALA A 443 -26.19 15.95 -8.24
C ALA A 443 -26.79 17.02 -9.18
N LEU A 444 -25.97 17.68 -9.99
CA LEU A 444 -26.43 18.65 -10.98
C LEU A 444 -27.26 17.99 -12.08
N LEU A 445 -26.82 16.83 -12.58
CA LEU A 445 -27.53 16.06 -13.60
C LEU A 445 -28.90 15.61 -13.08
N LEU A 446 -28.95 15.01 -11.89
CA LEU A 446 -30.21 14.58 -11.26
C LEU A 446 -31.17 15.75 -11.03
N ARG A 447 -30.65 16.91 -10.60
CA ARG A 447 -31.46 18.12 -10.44
C ARG A 447 -31.96 18.65 -11.78
N GLY A 448 -31.14 18.60 -12.82
CA GLY A 448 -31.49 18.97 -14.19
C GLY A 448 -32.62 18.10 -14.74
N ILE A 449 -32.55 16.78 -14.53
CA ILE A 449 -33.60 15.83 -14.91
C ILE A 449 -34.90 16.16 -14.19
N ARG A 450 -34.88 16.29 -12.85
CA ARG A 450 -36.08 16.61 -12.06
C ARG A 450 -36.73 17.93 -12.45
N LYS A 451 -35.94 18.92 -12.86
CA LYS A 451 -36.43 20.25 -13.26
C LYS A 451 -36.67 20.39 -14.77
N ARG A 452 -36.50 19.34 -15.57
CA ARG A 452 -36.56 19.37 -17.04
C ARG A 452 -35.60 20.40 -17.68
N GLN A 453 -34.45 20.62 -17.05
CA GLN A 453 -33.38 21.55 -17.48
C GLN A 453 -32.07 20.79 -17.76
N VAL A 454 -32.17 19.63 -18.42
CA VAL A 454 -31.04 18.70 -18.62
C VAL A 454 -29.90 19.35 -19.40
N SER A 455 -30.19 20.09 -20.47
CA SER A 455 -29.17 20.76 -21.30
C SER A 455 -28.32 21.77 -20.51
N ALA A 456 -28.97 22.60 -19.70
CA ALA A 456 -28.29 23.56 -18.84
C ALA A 456 -27.42 22.86 -17.77
N ALA A 457 -27.92 21.77 -17.20
CA ALA A 457 -27.18 20.96 -16.24
C ALA A 457 -25.96 20.28 -16.87
N ILE A 458 -26.10 19.67 -18.05
CA ILE A 458 -24.99 19.05 -18.80
C ILE A 458 -23.94 20.09 -19.14
N ARG A 459 -24.32 21.25 -19.69
CA ARG A 459 -23.36 22.31 -20.06
C ARG A 459 -22.58 22.81 -18.84
N LYS A 460 -23.28 23.15 -17.76
CA LYS A 460 -22.65 23.63 -16.52
C LYS A 460 -21.76 22.56 -15.89
N GLY A 461 -22.28 21.35 -15.79
CA GLY A 461 -21.58 20.23 -15.15
C GLY A 461 -20.35 19.79 -15.93
N SER A 462 -20.42 19.72 -17.26
CA SER A 462 -19.28 19.31 -18.10
C SER A 462 -18.17 20.34 -18.05
N TRP A 463 -18.53 21.63 -18.02
CA TRP A 463 -17.56 22.70 -17.82
C TRP A 463 -16.84 22.59 -16.47
N LEU A 464 -17.58 22.29 -15.39
CA LEU A 464 -16.98 22.08 -14.07
C LEU A 464 -16.07 20.85 -14.04
N LEU A 465 -16.53 19.72 -14.61
CA LEU A 465 -15.74 18.49 -14.70
C LEU A 465 -14.45 18.69 -15.50
N PHE A 466 -14.52 19.37 -16.65
CA PHE A 466 -13.35 19.66 -17.47
C PHE A 466 -12.30 20.48 -16.71
N ASN A 467 -12.72 21.55 -16.04
CA ASN A 467 -11.79 22.38 -15.27
C ASN A 467 -11.26 21.65 -14.03
N ALA A 468 -12.06 20.78 -13.41
CA ALA A 468 -11.62 19.94 -12.31
C ALA A 468 -10.56 18.93 -12.79
N ALA A 469 -10.79 18.26 -13.92
CA ALA A 469 -9.84 17.35 -14.54
C ALA A 469 -8.50 18.04 -14.87
N LEU A 470 -8.55 19.26 -15.43
CA LEU A 470 -7.35 20.04 -15.69
C LEU A 470 -6.61 20.43 -14.40
N LEU A 471 -7.34 20.81 -13.34
CA LEU A 471 -6.71 21.12 -12.05
C LEU A 471 -6.04 19.87 -11.46
N THR A 472 -6.71 18.72 -11.47
CA THR A 472 -6.13 17.46 -10.98
C THR A 472 -4.93 17.03 -11.81
N ALA A 473 -4.93 17.28 -13.12
CA ALA A 473 -3.77 17.04 -13.99
C ALA A 473 -2.53 17.83 -13.51
N VAL A 474 -2.70 19.12 -13.23
CA VAL A 474 -1.60 19.98 -12.78
C VAL A 474 -1.07 19.51 -11.41
N ILE A 475 -1.97 19.15 -10.49
CA ILE A 475 -1.59 18.66 -9.16
C ILE A 475 -0.82 17.32 -9.27
N LEU A 476 -1.33 16.36 -10.05
CA LEU A 476 -0.70 15.06 -10.21
C LEU A 476 0.62 15.12 -11.01
N ALA A 477 0.75 16.03 -11.98
CA ALA A 477 2.01 16.25 -12.68
C ALA A 477 3.10 16.76 -11.72
N ALA A 478 2.74 17.66 -10.79
CA ALA A 478 3.66 18.14 -9.77
C ALA A 478 4.04 17.04 -8.77
N ALA A 479 3.08 16.21 -8.36
CA ALA A 479 3.33 15.06 -7.48
C ALA A 479 4.26 14.04 -8.15
N ALA A 480 3.96 13.64 -9.39
CA ALA A 480 4.75 12.68 -10.14
C ALA A 480 6.20 13.14 -10.36
N LEU A 481 6.42 14.43 -10.63
CA LEU A 481 7.76 14.98 -10.77
C LEU A 481 8.53 14.93 -9.45
N TYR A 482 7.88 15.34 -8.35
CA TYR A 482 8.52 15.31 -7.04
C TYR A 482 8.82 13.88 -6.58
N GLU A 483 7.92 12.93 -6.83
CA GLU A 483 8.13 11.51 -6.53
C GLU A 483 9.30 10.94 -7.33
N ALA A 484 9.33 11.16 -8.65
CA ALA A 484 10.41 10.70 -9.50
C ALA A 484 11.76 11.24 -9.02
N VAL A 485 11.85 12.54 -8.70
CA VAL A 485 13.08 13.15 -8.18
C VAL A 485 13.47 12.50 -6.85
N THR A 486 12.54 12.38 -5.90
CA THR A 486 12.87 11.92 -4.54
C THR A 486 13.22 10.44 -4.48
N LEU A 487 12.47 9.56 -5.15
CA LEU A 487 12.75 8.12 -5.15
C LEU A 487 14.05 7.79 -5.88
N ILE A 488 14.31 8.41 -7.05
CA ILE A 488 15.56 8.14 -7.77
C ILE A 488 16.78 8.56 -6.95
N HIS A 489 16.75 9.73 -6.29
CA HIS A 489 17.87 10.16 -5.44
C HIS A 489 17.99 9.39 -4.13
N LEU A 490 16.91 8.77 -3.64
CA LEU A 490 16.95 7.94 -2.43
C LEU A 490 17.57 6.56 -2.70
N PHE A 491 17.37 6.03 -3.91
CA PHE A 491 17.82 4.69 -4.30
C PHE A 491 19.09 4.67 -5.18
N SER A 492 19.58 5.84 -5.63
CA SER A 492 20.89 6.01 -6.30
C SER A 492 22.02 6.11 -5.28
#